data_AF-A0A9P4HBG5-F1
#
_entry.id   AF-A0A9P4HBG5-F1
#
_cell.length_a   1.000
_cell.length_b   1.000
_cell.length_c   1.000
_cell.angle_alpha   90.00
_cell.angle_beta   90.00
_cell.angle_gamma   90.00
#
_symmetry.space_group_name_H-M   'P 1'
#
loop_
_entity.id
_entity.type
_entity.pdbx_description
1 polymer ?
#
loop_
_entity_poly.entity_id
_entity_poly.type
_entity_poly.pdbx_seq_one_letter_code
_entity_poly.pdbx_strand_id
1 'polypeptide(L)'
;ETPAPVSSAAPVSSAAPAPSASGYMGVVDEWRAKLGLSQLACDSKLESNAMDTVVSSNGQMVHKLNPGTYGQTLAPGDDNVTSFEKVFVGGWLCEIPTLPGLDGVCTTMSQGWSYEGQTGHAEILTSPNYSKIGCAWYAGIWSCDFA
;
A
#
# COMPACT_ATOMS: atom_id res chain seq x y z
N GLU A 1 42.85 -28.30 28.27
CA GLU A 1 42.26 -27.52 27.17
C GLU A 1 40.91 -28.12 26.82
N THR A 2 39.87 -27.31 26.68
CA THR A 2 38.50 -27.72 26.36
C THR A 2 38.07 -26.93 25.13
N PRO A 3 37.70 -27.53 23.99
CA PRO A 3 37.20 -26.75 22.87
C PRO A 3 35.74 -26.37 23.10
N ALA A 4 35.42 -25.09 22.85
CA ALA A 4 34.07 -24.54 22.82
C ALA A 4 33.32 -25.00 21.55
N PRO A 5 31.98 -25.12 21.58
CA PRO A 5 31.22 -25.45 20.38
C PRO A 5 31.10 -24.24 19.46
N VAL A 6 31.42 -24.44 18.19
CA VAL A 6 31.23 -23.46 17.11
C VAL A 6 29.74 -23.34 16.80
N SER A 7 29.22 -22.11 16.91
CA SER A 7 27.85 -21.74 16.58
C SER A 7 27.62 -21.81 15.07
N SER A 8 26.68 -22.66 14.64
CA SER A 8 26.27 -22.79 13.24
C SER A 8 25.38 -21.59 12.86
N ALA A 9 25.83 -20.76 11.91
CA ALA A 9 25.00 -19.71 11.33
C ALA A 9 24.00 -20.35 10.35
N ALA A 10 22.70 -20.13 10.58
CA ALA A 10 21.65 -20.51 9.64
C ALA A 10 21.77 -19.66 8.34
N PRO A 11 21.52 -20.22 7.15
CA PRO A 11 21.53 -19.44 5.93
C PRO A 11 20.36 -18.47 5.93
N VAL A 12 20.64 -17.21 5.61
CA VAL A 12 19.63 -16.21 5.23
C VAL A 12 18.91 -16.75 3.99
N SER A 13 17.63 -17.10 4.17
CA SER A 13 16.76 -17.50 3.06
C SER A 13 16.47 -16.26 2.22
N SER A 14 17.19 -16.10 1.11
CA SER A 14 16.79 -15.20 0.04
C SER A 14 15.59 -15.85 -0.65
N ALA A 15 14.38 -15.47 -0.24
CA ALA A 15 13.17 -15.88 -0.92
C ALA A 15 13.18 -15.32 -2.35
N ALA A 16 12.98 -16.19 -3.34
CA ALA A 16 12.75 -15.78 -4.72
C ALA A 16 11.52 -14.86 -4.80
N PRO A 17 11.45 -13.92 -5.76
CA PRO A 17 10.29 -13.05 -5.91
C PRO A 17 9.05 -13.93 -6.13
N ALA A 18 8.02 -13.73 -5.31
CA ALA A 18 6.70 -14.29 -5.58
C ALA A 18 6.25 -13.82 -6.99
N PRO A 19 5.47 -14.63 -7.73
CA PRO A 19 4.94 -14.20 -9.01
C PRO A 19 4.21 -12.86 -8.82
N SER A 20 4.54 -11.87 -9.66
CA SER A 20 3.91 -10.55 -9.63
C SER A 20 2.39 -10.73 -9.61
N ALA A 21 1.74 -10.38 -8.51
CA ALA A 21 0.30 -10.45 -8.40
C ALA A 21 -0.31 -9.62 -9.55
N SER A 22 -1.36 -10.12 -10.20
CA SER A 22 -2.08 -9.34 -11.21
C SER A 22 -3.02 -8.34 -10.52
N GLY A 23 -3.38 -7.26 -11.23
CA GLY A 23 -4.26 -6.22 -10.68
C GLY A 23 -3.55 -5.32 -9.66
N TYR A 24 -4.32 -4.75 -8.73
CA TYR A 24 -3.82 -3.73 -7.80
C TYR A 24 -2.71 -4.26 -6.88
N MET A 25 -2.74 -5.55 -6.51
CA MET A 25 -1.71 -6.15 -5.67
C MET A 25 -0.34 -6.17 -6.34
N GLY A 26 -0.27 -6.25 -7.67
CA GLY A 26 1.00 -6.13 -8.40
C GLY A 26 1.67 -4.77 -8.19
N VAL A 27 0.87 -3.70 -8.18
CA VAL A 27 1.33 -2.34 -7.89
C VAL A 27 1.79 -2.24 -6.43
N VAL A 28 1.00 -2.77 -5.49
CA VAL A 28 1.36 -2.77 -4.05
C VAL A 28 2.70 -3.48 -3.84
N ASP A 29 2.86 -4.68 -4.40
CA ASP A 29 4.08 -5.48 -4.27
C ASP A 29 5.29 -4.80 -4.90
N GLU A 30 5.15 -4.27 -6.12
CA GLU A 30 6.24 -3.57 -6.81
C GLU A 30 6.74 -2.38 -5.98
N TRP A 31 5.83 -1.52 -5.55
CA TRP A 31 6.21 -0.28 -4.86
C TRP A 31 6.70 -0.53 -3.44
N ARG A 32 6.13 -1.49 -2.72
CA ARG A 32 6.68 -1.91 -1.41
C ARG A 32 8.06 -2.51 -1.55
N ALA A 33 8.33 -3.30 -2.60
CA ALA A 33 9.67 -3.83 -2.86
C ALA A 33 10.69 -2.71 -3.13
N LYS A 34 10.34 -1.69 -3.94
CA LYS A 34 11.20 -0.52 -4.18
C LYS A 34 11.51 0.26 -2.89
N LEU A 35 10.53 0.35 -1.99
CA LEU A 35 10.68 0.99 -0.67
C LEU A 35 11.40 0.10 0.36
N GLY A 36 11.76 -1.14 0.03
CA GLY A 36 12.40 -2.09 0.95
C GLY A 36 11.46 -2.63 2.05
N LEU A 37 10.15 -2.60 1.82
CA LEU A 37 9.13 -3.03 2.75
C LEU A 37 8.71 -4.48 2.49
N SER A 38 8.28 -5.19 3.55
CA SER A 38 7.71 -6.54 3.41
C SER A 38 6.40 -6.51 2.62
N GLN A 39 6.10 -7.55 1.84
CA GLN A 39 4.83 -7.67 1.13
C GLN A 39 3.64 -7.71 2.09
N LEU A 40 2.48 -7.23 1.63
CA LEU A 40 1.21 -7.36 2.35
C LEU A 40 0.43 -8.53 1.76
N ALA A 41 -0.24 -9.30 2.61
CA ALA A 41 -1.18 -10.29 2.15
C ALA A 41 -2.50 -9.62 1.73
N CYS A 42 -3.03 -9.99 0.56
CA CYS A 42 -4.39 -9.63 0.19
C CYS A 42 -5.38 -10.32 1.15
N ASP A 43 -6.30 -9.56 1.73
CA ASP A 43 -7.31 -10.03 2.67
C ASP A 43 -8.72 -9.64 2.20
N SER A 44 -9.54 -10.65 1.90
CA SER A 44 -10.88 -10.46 1.33
C SER A 44 -11.85 -9.74 2.28
N LYS A 45 -11.61 -9.78 3.60
CA LYS A 45 -12.42 -8.98 4.53
C LYS A 45 -12.06 -7.51 4.42
N LEU A 46 -10.78 -7.17 4.26
CA LEU A 46 -10.35 -5.80 4.03
C LEU A 46 -10.84 -5.28 2.66
N GLU A 47 -10.87 -6.11 1.62
CA GLU A 47 -11.49 -5.74 0.33
C GLU A 47 -12.98 -5.43 0.49
N SER A 48 -13.70 -6.25 1.25
CA SER A 48 -15.11 -6.01 1.56
C SER A 48 -15.31 -4.73 2.39
N ASN A 49 -14.41 -4.44 3.34
CA ASN A 49 -14.47 -3.22 4.15
C ASN A 49 -14.20 -1.96 3.31
N ALA A 50 -13.21 -2.02 2.42
CA ALA A 50 -12.90 -0.95 1.47
C ALA A 50 -14.09 -0.71 0.53
N MET A 51 -14.70 -1.78 0.00
CA MET A 51 -15.89 -1.68 -0.86
C MET A 51 -17.08 -1.05 -0.12
N ASP A 52 -17.37 -1.49 1.10
CA ASP A 52 -18.44 -0.89 1.91
C ASP A 52 -18.18 0.60 2.19
N THR A 53 -16.92 1.00 2.40
CA THR A 53 -16.54 2.40 2.56
C THR A 53 -16.93 3.22 1.32
N VAL A 54 -16.46 2.83 0.13
CA VAL A 54 -16.70 3.60 -1.09
C VAL A 54 -18.15 3.54 -1.59
N VAL A 55 -18.85 2.43 -1.36
CA VAL A 55 -20.29 2.31 -1.68
C VAL A 55 -21.12 3.18 -0.75
N SER A 56 -20.85 3.16 0.56
CA SER A 56 -21.63 3.95 1.52
C SER A 56 -21.32 5.45 1.46
N SER A 57 -20.14 5.84 0.96
CA SER A 57 -19.80 7.24 0.71
C SER A 57 -20.29 7.77 -0.64
N ASN A 58 -20.70 6.89 -1.57
CA ASN A 58 -21.35 7.22 -2.84
C ASN A 58 -20.68 8.38 -3.62
N GLY A 59 -19.38 8.22 -3.92
CA GLY A 59 -18.60 9.21 -4.67
C GLY A 59 -18.11 10.40 -3.81
N GLN A 60 -18.21 10.31 -2.49
CA GLN A 60 -17.59 11.26 -1.55
C GLN A 60 -16.35 10.62 -0.88
N MET A 61 -15.32 11.42 -0.59
CA MET A 61 -14.12 10.98 0.13
C MET A 61 -14.38 11.01 1.65
N VAL A 62 -15.17 10.07 2.13
CA VAL A 62 -15.51 9.93 3.56
C VAL A 62 -14.96 8.61 4.07
N HIS A 63 -14.08 8.69 5.07
CA HIS A 63 -13.55 7.51 5.76
C HIS A 63 -14.65 6.77 6.53
N LYS A 64 -14.54 5.44 6.55
CA LYS A 64 -15.37 4.54 7.36
C LYS A 64 -14.51 3.36 7.83
N LEU A 65 -14.03 3.43 9.07
CA LEU A 65 -13.23 2.35 9.64
C LEU A 65 -14.13 1.20 10.11
N ASN A 66 -14.22 0.17 9.27
CA ASN A 66 -14.95 -1.05 9.58
C ASN A 66 -14.17 -1.96 10.54
N PRO A 67 -14.83 -2.85 11.30
CA PRO A 67 -14.17 -3.73 12.25
C PRO A 67 -13.05 -4.58 11.61
N GLY A 68 -11.84 -4.43 12.13
CA GLY A 68 -10.63 -5.10 11.63
C GLY A 68 -9.77 -4.23 10.70
N THR A 69 -10.25 -3.05 10.30
CA THR A 69 -9.45 -2.03 9.61
C THR A 69 -8.71 -1.17 10.64
N TYR A 70 -7.40 -1.06 10.52
CA TYR A 70 -6.53 -0.25 11.40
C TYR A 70 -5.85 0.92 10.68
N GLY A 71 -5.82 0.89 9.34
CA GLY A 71 -5.47 2.03 8.49
C GLY A 71 -6.38 2.06 7.26
N GLN A 72 -6.62 3.25 6.70
CA GLN A 72 -7.45 3.41 5.50
C GLN A 72 -6.93 4.57 4.65
N THR A 73 -6.88 4.38 3.33
CA THR A 73 -6.56 5.43 2.35
C THR A 73 -7.70 5.59 1.35
N LEU A 74 -7.99 6.82 0.92
CA LEU A 74 -8.97 7.10 -0.13
C LEU A 74 -8.38 8.10 -1.13
N ALA A 75 -8.75 7.95 -2.40
CA ALA A 75 -8.45 8.97 -3.42
C ALA A 75 -9.30 8.76 -4.68
N PRO A 76 -9.58 9.84 -5.44
CA PRO A 76 -10.26 9.74 -6.72
C PRO A 76 -9.40 9.02 -7.77
N GLY A 77 -10.05 8.25 -8.65
CA GLY A 77 -9.41 7.58 -9.78
C GLY A 77 -10.38 6.73 -10.60
N ASP A 78 -9.93 6.24 -11.74
CA ASP A 78 -10.67 5.34 -12.62
C ASP A 78 -10.52 3.86 -12.20
N ASP A 79 -11.48 3.02 -12.59
CA ASP A 79 -11.48 1.57 -12.32
C ASP A 79 -10.52 0.80 -13.24
N ASN A 80 -9.22 1.06 -13.10
CA ASN A 80 -8.18 0.30 -13.79
C ASN A 80 -6.84 0.38 -13.04
N VAL A 81 -5.96 -0.58 -13.34
CA VAL A 81 -4.67 -0.72 -12.64
C VAL A 81 -3.74 0.47 -12.84
N THR A 82 -3.76 1.10 -14.02
CA THR A 82 -2.94 2.29 -14.31
C THR A 82 -3.39 3.48 -13.47
N SER A 83 -4.70 3.66 -13.30
CA SER A 83 -5.23 4.68 -12.40
C SER A 83 -4.96 4.34 -10.95
N PHE A 84 -5.07 3.07 -10.56
CA PHE A 84 -4.69 2.64 -9.21
C PHE A 84 -3.22 2.96 -8.92
N GLU A 85 -2.30 2.71 -9.85
CA GLU A 85 -0.89 3.07 -9.68
C GLU A 85 -0.69 4.58 -9.51
N LYS A 86 -1.39 5.41 -10.31
CA LYS A 86 -1.37 6.86 -10.13
C LYS A 86 -1.88 7.30 -8.76
N VAL A 87 -2.92 6.64 -8.25
CA VAL A 87 -3.43 6.88 -6.89
C VAL A 87 -2.42 6.43 -5.84
N PHE A 88 -1.94 5.19 -5.93
CA PHE A 88 -1.07 4.57 -4.94
C PHE A 88 0.26 5.30 -4.81
N VAL A 89 0.89 5.62 -5.94
CA VAL A 89 2.18 6.31 -5.97
C VAL A 89 1.97 7.81 -5.86
N GLY A 90 1.23 8.37 -6.81
CA GLY A 90 1.07 9.81 -6.96
C GLY A 90 0.17 10.43 -5.91
N GLY A 91 -0.97 9.81 -5.62
CA GLY A 91 -1.94 10.33 -4.65
C GLY A 91 -1.53 10.08 -3.20
N TRP A 92 -0.89 8.94 -2.91
CA TRP A 92 -0.62 8.51 -1.53
C TRP A 92 0.86 8.53 -1.16
N LEU A 93 1.73 7.74 -1.80
CA LEU A 93 3.16 7.69 -1.42
C LEU A 93 3.87 9.05 -1.60
N CYS A 94 3.55 9.77 -2.66
CA CYS A 94 4.17 11.06 -2.98
C CYS A 94 3.73 12.22 -2.07
N GLU A 95 2.85 11.98 -1.09
CA GLU A 95 2.68 12.88 0.05
C GLU A 95 4.00 13.10 0.81
N ILE A 96 4.87 12.08 0.85
CA ILE A 96 6.25 12.17 1.35
C ILE A 96 7.21 11.85 0.18
N PRO A 97 7.52 12.82 -0.70
CA PRO A 97 8.30 12.56 -1.91
C PRO A 97 9.77 12.18 -1.64
N THR A 98 10.22 12.34 -0.39
CA THR A 98 11.58 11.98 0.06
C THR A 98 11.69 10.56 0.59
N LEU A 99 10.62 9.74 0.52
CA LEU A 99 10.70 8.33 0.91
C LEU A 99 11.78 7.59 0.09
N PRO A 100 12.70 6.86 0.75
CA PRO A 100 13.70 6.07 0.06
C PRO A 100 13.06 5.04 -0.88
N GLY A 101 13.52 4.96 -2.13
CA GLY A 101 12.98 4.04 -3.15
C GLY A 101 11.94 4.65 -4.09
N LEU A 102 11.54 5.92 -3.88
CA LEU A 102 10.71 6.64 -4.85
C LEU A 102 11.53 7.26 -5.99
N ASP A 103 12.84 7.43 -5.83
CA ASP A 103 13.80 7.78 -6.89
C ASP A 103 13.36 8.91 -7.85
N GLY A 104 12.70 9.93 -7.31
CA GLY A 104 12.22 11.08 -8.06
C GLY A 104 10.95 10.85 -8.87
N VAL A 105 10.33 9.66 -8.83
CA VAL A 105 9.09 9.34 -9.57
C VAL A 105 7.96 10.35 -9.30
N CYS A 106 7.96 10.95 -8.10
CA CYS A 106 6.96 11.91 -7.70
C CYS A 106 6.95 13.17 -8.58
N THR A 107 8.03 13.55 -9.27
CA THR A 107 8.01 14.69 -10.19
C THR A 107 7.00 14.53 -11.34
N THR A 108 6.65 13.28 -11.65
CA THR A 108 5.70 12.92 -12.69
C THR A 108 4.39 12.42 -12.10
N MET A 109 4.46 11.48 -11.14
CA MET A 109 3.26 10.83 -10.60
C MET A 109 2.42 11.75 -9.70
N SER A 110 3.01 12.78 -9.10
CA SER A 110 2.29 13.75 -8.27
C SER A 110 1.52 14.80 -9.08
N GLN A 111 1.67 14.85 -10.41
CA GLN A 111 1.06 15.90 -11.22
C GLN A 111 -0.47 15.81 -11.14
N GLY A 112 -1.11 16.90 -10.71
CA GLY A 112 -2.56 16.98 -10.51
C GLY A 112 -3.03 16.65 -9.09
N TRP A 113 -2.14 16.19 -8.21
CA TRP A 113 -2.44 15.97 -6.80
C TRP A 113 -2.15 17.21 -5.96
N SER A 114 -3.03 17.49 -5.00
CA SER A 114 -2.84 18.52 -3.97
C SER A 114 -2.95 17.87 -2.61
N TYR A 115 -1.85 17.77 -1.88
CA TYR A 115 -1.79 17.07 -0.59
C TYR A 115 -2.18 17.95 0.60
N GLU A 116 -2.23 19.27 0.44
CA GLU A 116 -2.51 20.23 1.52
C GLU A 116 -1.61 20.07 2.77
N GLY A 117 -0.39 19.55 2.58
CA GLY A 117 0.55 19.26 3.67
C GLY A 117 0.26 17.97 4.45
N GLN A 118 -0.68 17.15 4.00
CA GLN A 118 -1.00 15.85 4.59
C GLN A 118 0.04 14.79 4.19
N THR A 119 0.30 13.86 5.11
CA THR A 119 1.24 12.73 4.96
C THR A 119 0.65 11.38 5.35
N GLY A 120 -0.62 11.37 5.77
CA GLY A 120 -1.24 10.23 6.43
C GLY A 120 -1.32 9.00 5.55
N HIS A 121 -1.52 9.14 4.24
CA HIS A 121 -1.58 7.99 3.34
C HIS A 121 -0.21 7.36 3.18
N ALA A 122 0.84 8.16 2.97
CA ALA A 122 2.21 7.67 2.89
C ALA A 122 2.63 6.95 4.19
N GLU A 123 2.27 7.49 5.36
CA GLU A 123 2.56 6.89 6.66
C GLU A 123 1.85 5.54 6.84
N ILE A 124 0.58 5.43 6.42
CA ILE A 124 -0.16 4.15 6.44
C ILE A 124 0.51 3.14 5.52
N LEU A 125 0.83 3.53 4.28
CA LEU A 125 1.41 2.64 3.28
C LEU A 125 2.80 2.15 3.64
N THR A 126 3.57 2.92 4.41
CA THR A 126 4.95 2.59 4.80
C THR A 126 5.06 2.03 6.21
N SER A 127 3.97 1.99 6.97
CA SER A 127 3.93 1.45 8.33
C SER A 127 4.32 -0.04 8.35
N PRO A 128 5.25 -0.44 9.24
CA PRO A 128 5.59 -1.84 9.44
C PRO A 128 4.55 -2.59 10.29
N ASN A 129 3.53 -1.90 10.81
CA ASN A 129 2.53 -2.48 11.70
C ASN A 129 1.43 -3.24 10.95
N TYR A 130 1.37 -3.10 9.62
CA TYR A 130 0.39 -3.78 8.79
C TYR A 130 1.04 -4.95 8.05
N SER A 131 0.30 -6.05 7.98
CA SER A 131 0.68 -7.26 7.26
C SER A 131 -0.33 -7.63 6.18
N LYS A 132 -1.48 -6.94 6.15
CA LYS A 132 -2.59 -7.19 5.24
C LYS A 132 -3.10 -5.91 4.59
N ILE A 133 -3.69 -6.08 3.42
CA ILE A 133 -4.36 -5.04 2.66
C ILE A 133 -5.57 -5.61 1.94
N GLY A 134 -6.58 -4.78 1.73
CA GLY A 134 -7.61 -5.04 0.72
C GLY A 134 -8.06 -3.72 0.12
N CYS A 135 -8.14 -3.66 -1.21
CA CYS A 135 -8.53 -2.45 -1.93
C CYS A 135 -9.78 -2.68 -2.76
N ALA A 136 -10.56 -1.61 -2.94
CA ALA A 136 -11.77 -1.61 -3.76
C ALA A 136 -11.95 -0.27 -4.46
N TRP A 137 -12.67 -0.31 -5.58
CA TRP A 137 -13.08 0.86 -6.32
C TRP A 137 -14.60 0.93 -6.42
N TYR A 138 -15.16 2.12 -6.24
CA TYR A 138 -16.56 2.42 -6.57
C TYR A 138 -16.74 3.92 -6.81
N ALA A 139 -17.59 4.28 -7.76
CA ALA A 139 -18.01 5.65 -8.02
C ALA A 139 -16.85 6.67 -8.13
N GLY A 140 -15.76 6.26 -8.79
CA GLY A 140 -14.60 7.13 -9.02
C GLY A 140 -13.64 7.26 -7.85
N ILE A 141 -13.74 6.40 -6.83
CA ILE A 141 -12.87 6.43 -5.65
C ILE A 141 -12.24 5.06 -5.43
N TRP A 142 -10.93 5.04 -5.27
CA TRP A 142 -10.18 3.93 -4.71
C TRP A 142 -10.11 4.06 -3.19
N SER A 143 -10.34 2.95 -2.49
CA SER A 143 -10.09 2.80 -1.06
C SER A 143 -9.22 1.58 -0.81
N CYS A 144 -8.28 1.69 0.12
CA CYS A 144 -7.53 0.54 0.65
C CYS A 144 -7.61 0.52 2.18
N ASP A 145 -7.89 -0.65 2.73
CA ASP A 145 -7.94 -0.91 4.16
C ASP A 145 -6.75 -1.78 4.57
N PHE A 146 -6.17 -1.52 5.74
CA PHE A 146 -4.92 -2.14 6.23
C PHE A 146 -5.12 -2.76 7.61
N ALA A 147 -4.46 -3.89 7.87
CA ALA A 147 -4.46 -4.55 9.17
C ALA A 147 -3.15 -5.24 9.55
#